data_AF-A0A497LGM2-F1
#
_entry.id   AF-A0A497LGM2-F1
#
_cell.length_a   1.000
_cell.length_b   1.000
_cell.length_c   1.000
_cell.angle_alpha   90.00
_cell.angle_beta   90.00
_cell.angle_gamma   90.00
#
_symmetry.space_group_name_H-M   'P 1'
#
loop_
_entity.id
_entity.type
_entity.pdbx_description
1 polymer ?
#
loop_
_entity_poly.entity_id
_entity_poly.type
_entity_poly.pdbx_seq_one_letter_code
_entity_poly.pdbx_strand_id
1 'polypeptide(L)'
;MDKDENVIVTVKVPKSLHDELALRVSEGERSRFIREAIIEKLQKTPRPDKILELEKKIRRLQEEIAQIKRSLADLEILTYDKEINPHIFCIDEIDHKIVDYLLHYRGATTSEISKAIKVNRWLILSRLKRIKSRSEKQLGKPIVEYYSRLRYGKIKAWWINEEIIER
;
A
#
# COMPACT_ATOMS: atom_id res chain seq x y z
N MET A 1 38.92 23.40 5.46
CA MET A 1 39.20 22.38 6.51
C MET A 1 38.54 22.93 7.76
N ASP A 2 37.25 22.65 7.93
CA ASP A 2 36.48 23.17 9.08
C ASP A 2 37.09 22.61 10.36
N LYS A 3 37.46 23.49 11.28
CA LYS A 3 37.82 23.08 12.64
C LYS A 3 36.54 22.58 13.30
N ASP A 4 36.53 21.33 13.75
CA ASP A 4 35.49 20.84 14.64
C ASP A 4 35.51 21.70 15.92
N GLU A 5 34.60 22.67 16.00
CA GLU A 5 34.41 23.48 17.19
C GLU A 5 33.72 22.63 18.26
N ASN A 6 34.39 22.45 19.40
CA ASN A 6 33.80 21.75 20.53
C ASN A 6 32.76 22.64 21.22
N VAL A 7 31.51 22.18 21.28
CA VAL A 7 30.42 22.83 22.02
C VAL A 7 30.22 22.14 23.37
N ILE A 8 30.05 22.92 24.44
CA ILE A 8 29.75 22.39 25.78
C ILE A 8 28.24 22.11 25.86
N VAL A 9 27.90 20.87 26.21
CA VAL A 9 26.51 20.42 26.41
C VAL A 9 26.35 19.96 27.85
N THR A 10 25.49 20.63 28.62
CA THR A 10 25.18 20.28 30.01
C THR A 10 23.83 19.57 30.08
N VAL A 11 23.83 18.33 30.60
CA VAL A 11 22.61 17.51 30.74
C VAL A 11 22.51 16.98 32.16
N LYS A 12 21.30 17.00 32.72
CA LYS A 12 21.00 16.33 33.99
C LYS A 12 20.81 14.85 33.75
N VAL A 13 21.63 14.03 34.39
CA VAL A 13 21.53 12.56 34.32
C VAL A 13 21.12 11.99 35.69
N PRO A 14 20.40 10.86 35.72
CA PRO A 14 20.11 10.15 36.96
C PRO A 14 21.39 9.77 37.69
N LYS A 15 21.38 9.85 39.02
CA LYS A 15 22.55 9.53 39.85
C LYS A 15 23.07 8.10 39.62
N SER A 16 22.15 7.14 39.49
CA SER A 16 22.49 5.74 39.18
C SER A 16 23.31 5.58 37.89
N LEU A 17 22.98 6.34 36.85
CA LEU A 17 23.68 6.29 35.56
C LEU A 17 25.07 6.93 35.65
N HIS A 18 25.18 8.04 36.40
CA HIS A 18 26.46 8.67 36.67
C HIS A 18 27.40 7.72 37.44
N ASP A 19 26.89 7.06 38.47
CA ASP A 19 27.66 6.13 39.29
C ASP A 19 28.11 4.91 38.47
N GLU A 20 27.24 4.36 37.62
CA GLU A 20 27.58 3.27 36.69
C GLU A 20 28.64 3.68 35.66
N LEU A 21 28.56 4.91 35.14
CA LEU A 21 29.56 5.46 34.22
C LEU A 21 30.91 5.62 34.93
N ALA A 22 30.91 6.10 36.17
CA ALA A 22 32.12 6.29 36.96
C ALA A 22 32.82 4.97 37.30
N LEU A 23 32.06 3.88 37.48
CA LEU A 23 32.59 2.54 37.72
C LEU A 23 33.17 1.87 36.47
N ARG A 24 32.59 2.13 35.28
CA ARG A 24 32.96 1.44 34.03
C ARG A 24 33.94 2.22 33.16
N VAL A 25 34.04 3.54 33.34
CA VAL A 25 34.84 4.41 32.47
C VAL A 25 35.78 5.27 33.30
N SER A 26 37.06 5.25 32.93
CA SER A 26 38.14 6.01 33.55
C SER A 26 37.86 7.53 33.50
N GLU A 27 38.30 8.29 34.50
CA GLU A 27 37.96 9.73 34.63
C GLU A 27 38.32 10.56 33.39
N GLY A 28 39.43 10.26 32.72
CA GLY A 28 39.90 10.97 31.53
C GLY A 28 39.14 10.62 30.23
N GLU A 29 38.42 9.50 30.20
CA GLU A 29 37.78 9.00 28.97
C GLU A 29 36.27 9.24 28.92
N ARG A 30 35.65 9.69 30.01
CA ARG A 30 34.18 9.89 30.10
C ARG A 30 33.64 10.78 29.00
N SER A 31 34.29 11.90 28.73
CA SER A 31 33.89 12.83 27.66
C SER A 31 33.98 12.19 26.27
N ARG A 32 34.99 11.35 26.05
CA ARG A 32 35.16 10.61 24.79
C ARG A 32 34.09 9.54 24.64
N PHE A 33 33.85 8.76 25.69
CA PHE A 33 32.83 7.72 25.73
C PHE A 33 31.43 8.27 25.43
N ILE A 34 31.04 9.39 26.07
CA ILE A 34 29.74 10.02 25.83
C ILE A 34 29.64 10.52 24.37
N ARG A 35 30.71 11.13 23.85
CA ARG A 35 30.73 11.61 22.45
C ARG A 35 30.57 10.47 21.46
N GLU A 36 31.32 9.38 21.63
CA GLU A 36 31.25 8.19 20.77
C GLU A 36 29.85 7.56 20.83
N ALA A 37 29.26 7.42 22.02
CA ALA A 37 27.91 6.90 22.20
C ALA A 37 26.84 7.77 21.49
N ILE A 38 26.97 9.11 21.56
CA ILE A 38 26.07 10.03 20.85
C ILE A 38 26.23 9.88 19.33
N ILE A 39 27.46 9.83 18.81
CA ILE A 39 27.74 9.63 17.38
C ILE A 39 27.14 8.32 16.89
N GLU A 40 27.38 7.22 17.60
CA GLU A 40 26.84 5.91 17.27
C GLU A 40 25.31 5.94 17.24
N LYS A 41 24.68 6.57 18.24
CA LYS A 41 23.23 6.68 18.31
C LYS A 41 22.67 7.53 17.17
N LEU A 42 23.33 8.64 16.81
CA LEU A 42 22.94 9.50 15.70
C LEU A 42 23.13 8.83 14.33
N GLN A 43 24.13 7.96 14.17
CA GLN A 43 24.31 7.18 12.94
C GLN A 43 23.21 6.12 12.78
N LYS A 44 22.81 5.46 13.87
CA LYS A 44 21.74 4.46 13.88
C LYS A 44 20.34 5.08 13.79
N THR A 45 20.18 6.35 14.20
CA THR A 45 18.89 7.04 14.16
C THR A 45 18.68 7.63 12.76
N PRO A 46 17.69 7.16 11.99
CA PRO A 46 17.45 7.67 10.66
C PRO A 46 17.03 9.14 10.72
N ARG A 47 17.62 9.98 9.86
CA ARG A 47 17.24 11.39 9.76
C ARG A 47 15.82 11.51 9.20
N PRO A 48 14.89 12.25 9.84
CA PRO A 48 13.53 12.41 9.37
C PRO A 48 13.45 12.90 7.92
N ASP A 49 14.35 13.82 7.52
CA ASP A 49 14.39 14.37 6.17
C ASP A 49 14.69 13.30 5.12
N LYS A 50 15.60 12.37 5.42
CA LYS A 50 15.95 11.26 4.52
C LYS A 50 14.80 10.26 4.42
N ILE A 51 14.07 10.02 5.51
CA ILE A 51 12.88 9.16 5.47
C ILE A 51 11.83 9.78 4.54
N LEU A 52 11.54 11.08 4.71
CA LEU A 52 10.57 11.78 3.87
C LEU A 52 10.99 11.79 2.39
N GLU A 53 12.28 11.97 2.09
CA GLU A 53 12.81 11.90 0.73
C GLU A 53 12.62 10.50 0.12
N LEU A 54 12.93 9.44 0.87
CA LEU A 54 12.76 8.06 0.45
C LEU A 54 11.29 7.73 0.20
N GLU A 55 10.38 8.15 1.09
CA GLU A 55 8.93 7.98 0.89
C GLU A 55 8.44 8.63 -0.40
N LYS A 56 8.91 9.86 -0.68
CA LYS A 56 8.58 10.56 -1.93
C LYS A 56 9.10 9.80 -3.16
N LYS A 57 10.34 9.29 -3.12
CA LYS A 57 10.91 8.47 -4.20
C LYS A 57 10.12 7.18 -4.42
N ILE A 58 9.74 6.48 -3.35
CA ILE A 58 8.93 5.26 -3.43
C ILE A 58 7.57 5.55 -4.07
N ARG A 59 6.89 6.61 -3.64
CA ARG A 59 5.59 7.00 -4.24
C ARG A 59 5.72 7.28 -5.73
N ARG A 60 6.74 8.03 -6.14
CA ARG A 60 7.00 8.31 -7.56
C ARG A 60 7.25 7.04 -8.37
N LEU A 61 8.05 6.10 -7.86
CA LEU A 61 8.29 4.81 -8.52
C LEU A 61 7.00 3.99 -8.65
N GLN A 62 6.14 4.00 -7.63
CA GLN A 62 4.85 3.32 -7.70
C GLN A 62 3.93 3.93 -8.78
N GLU A 63 3.92 5.26 -8.91
CA GLU A 63 3.16 5.97 -9.94
C GLU A 63 3.68 5.66 -11.35
N GLU A 64 5.01 5.67 -11.54
CA GLU A 64 5.65 5.32 -12.81
C GLU A 64 5.39 3.85 -13.19
N ILE A 65 5.48 2.91 -12.25
CA ILE A 65 5.13 1.49 -12.48
C ILE A 65 3.65 1.36 -12.85
N ALA A 66 2.75 2.07 -12.18
CA ALA A 66 1.32 2.05 -12.51
C ALA A 66 1.05 2.64 -13.90
N GLN A 67 1.82 3.63 -14.33
CA GLN A 67 1.74 4.17 -15.69
C GLN A 67 2.22 3.16 -16.72
N ILE A 68 3.38 2.53 -16.50
CA ILE A 68 3.90 1.46 -17.37
C ILE A 68 2.88 0.33 -17.49
N LYS A 69 2.26 -0.07 -16.37
CA LYS A 69 1.23 -1.10 -16.37
C LYS A 69 -0.01 -0.71 -17.18
N ARG A 70 -0.47 0.54 -17.07
CA ARG A 70 -1.58 1.04 -17.90
C ARG A 70 -1.22 0.99 -19.38
N SER A 71 -0.06 1.54 -19.75
CA SER A 71 0.39 1.56 -21.15
C SER A 71 0.59 0.16 -21.73
N LEU A 72 1.16 -0.78 -20.97
CA LEU A 72 1.30 -2.17 -21.41
C LEU A 72 -0.06 -2.90 -21.52
N ALA A 73 -1.05 -2.54 -20.70
CA ALA A 73 -2.40 -3.08 -20.78
C ALA A 73 -3.18 -2.49 -21.97
N ASP A 74 -2.99 -1.20 -22.27
CA ASP A 74 -3.55 -0.53 -23.45
C ASP A 74 -3.00 -1.13 -24.75
N LEU A 75 -1.75 -1.60 -24.73
CA LEU A 75 -1.12 -2.30 -25.85
C LEU A 75 -1.46 -3.80 -25.92
N GLU A 76 -2.26 -4.33 -24.99
CA GLU A 76 -2.57 -5.76 -24.86
C GLU A 76 -1.32 -6.66 -24.68
N ILE A 77 -0.19 -6.08 -24.27
CA ILE A 77 1.08 -6.79 -24.05
C ILE A 77 1.14 -7.37 -22.62
N LEU A 78 0.51 -6.71 -21.65
CA LEU A 78 0.47 -7.17 -20.24
C LEU A 78 -0.40 -8.40 -20.00
N THR A 79 -1.17 -8.81 -21.00
CA THR A 79 -2.02 -10.00 -20.99
C THR A 79 -1.28 -11.28 -21.40
N TYR A 80 0.06 -11.27 -21.41
CA TYR A 80 0.84 -12.49 -21.64
C TYR A 80 0.94 -13.32 -20.34
N ASP A 81 0.13 -14.39 -20.31
CA ASP A 81 0.40 -15.71 -19.70
C ASP A 81 -0.18 -16.15 -18.35
N LYS A 82 -1.11 -15.43 -17.68
CA LYS A 82 -1.80 -16.05 -16.53
C LYS A 82 -3.28 -15.70 -16.43
N GLU A 83 -4.11 -16.74 -16.36
CA GLU A 83 -5.47 -16.67 -15.79
C GLU A 83 -5.41 -15.93 -14.45
N ILE A 84 -6.07 -14.78 -14.36
CA ILE A 84 -6.01 -13.95 -13.16
C ILE A 84 -7.17 -14.34 -12.25
N ASN A 85 -6.85 -14.94 -11.10
CA ASN A 85 -7.85 -15.20 -10.08
C ASN A 85 -8.42 -13.87 -9.54
N PRO A 86 -9.71 -13.55 -9.78
CA PRO A 86 -10.31 -12.26 -9.39
C PRO A 86 -10.40 -12.08 -7.87
N HIS A 87 -10.27 -13.16 -7.10
CA HIS A 87 -10.27 -13.11 -5.64
C HIS A 87 -9.04 -12.40 -5.06
N ILE A 88 -7.94 -12.26 -5.81
CA ILE A 88 -6.74 -11.54 -5.36
C ILE A 88 -7.05 -10.06 -5.03
N PHE A 89 -8.12 -9.50 -5.58
CA PHE A 89 -8.52 -8.10 -5.37
C PHE A 89 -9.51 -7.89 -4.20
N CYS A 90 -9.95 -9.00 -3.57
CA CYS A 90 -10.86 -8.99 -2.44
C CYS A 90 -10.09 -8.72 -1.14
N ILE A 91 -10.66 -7.92 -0.23
CA ILE A 91 -10.09 -7.71 1.11
C ILE A 91 -10.76 -8.56 2.17
N ASP A 92 -12.07 -8.75 2.04
CA ASP A 92 -12.87 -9.44 3.05
C ASP A 92 -13.91 -10.35 2.40
N GLU A 93 -14.60 -11.12 3.25
CA GLU A 93 -15.60 -12.11 2.83
C GLU A 93 -16.74 -11.49 2.00
N ILE A 94 -17.06 -10.22 2.21
CA ILE A 94 -18.09 -9.52 1.41
C ILE A 94 -17.58 -9.30 0.00
N ASP A 95 -16.33 -8.83 -0.16
CA ASP A 95 -15.71 -8.68 -1.47
C ASP A 95 -15.67 -10.04 -2.20
N HIS A 96 -15.30 -11.14 -1.51
CA HIS A 96 -15.32 -12.50 -2.08
C HIS A 96 -16.71 -12.89 -2.57
N LYS A 97 -17.75 -12.76 -1.74
CA LYS A 97 -19.13 -13.09 -2.11
C LYS A 97 -19.64 -12.27 -3.29
N ILE A 98 -19.24 -11.00 -3.40
CA ILE A 98 -19.58 -10.14 -4.55
C ILE A 98 -18.94 -10.69 -5.83
N VAL A 99 -17.65 -11.03 -5.77
CA VAL A 99 -16.91 -11.57 -6.91
C VAL A 99 -17.46 -12.94 -7.32
N ASP A 100 -17.71 -13.85 -6.38
CA ASP A 100 -18.33 -15.16 -6.64
C ASP A 100 -19.68 -15.03 -7.36
N TYR A 101 -20.51 -14.10 -6.88
CA TYR A 101 -21.81 -13.85 -7.49
C TYR A 101 -21.64 -13.35 -8.94
N LEU A 102 -20.72 -12.43 -9.18
CA LEU A 102 -20.49 -11.92 -10.52
C LEU A 102 -19.84 -12.95 -11.45
N LEU A 103 -19.00 -13.86 -10.94
CA LEU A 103 -18.41 -14.96 -11.71
C LEU A 103 -19.50 -15.94 -12.14
N HIS A 104 -20.38 -16.31 -11.21
CA HIS A 104 -21.43 -17.27 -11.47
C HIS A 104 -22.49 -16.74 -12.45
N TYR A 105 -22.93 -15.49 -12.29
CA TYR A 105 -24.03 -14.93 -13.08
C TYR A 105 -23.56 -14.06 -14.25
N ARG A 106 -22.24 -13.88 -14.42
CA ARG A 106 -21.59 -13.04 -15.44
C ARG A 106 -22.06 -11.59 -15.49
N GLY A 107 -22.85 -11.14 -14.53
CA GLY A 107 -23.29 -9.75 -14.41
C GLY A 107 -24.53 -9.56 -13.52
N ALA A 108 -24.54 -8.47 -12.76
CA ALA A 108 -25.62 -8.21 -11.82
C ALA A 108 -25.79 -6.73 -11.47
N THR A 109 -27.03 -6.32 -11.20
CA THR A 109 -27.29 -5.01 -10.60
C THR A 109 -26.88 -5.02 -9.12
N THR A 110 -26.58 -3.84 -8.56
CA THR A 110 -26.31 -3.72 -7.12
C THR A 110 -27.46 -4.20 -6.26
N SER A 111 -28.70 -4.14 -6.77
CA SER A 111 -29.89 -4.67 -6.11
C SER A 111 -29.92 -6.20 -6.05
N GLU A 112 -29.53 -6.87 -7.13
CA GLU A 112 -29.49 -8.34 -7.18
C GLU A 112 -28.44 -8.88 -6.21
N ILE A 113 -27.22 -8.31 -6.25
CA ILE A 113 -26.12 -8.68 -5.36
C ILE A 113 -26.50 -8.42 -3.89
N SER A 114 -27.11 -7.26 -3.61
CA SER A 114 -27.57 -6.90 -2.27
C SER A 114 -28.59 -7.89 -1.70
N LYS A 115 -29.54 -8.37 -2.52
CA LYS A 115 -30.53 -9.37 -2.12
C LYS A 115 -29.89 -10.73 -1.85
N ALA A 116 -28.96 -11.16 -2.71
CA ALA A 116 -28.31 -12.46 -2.58
C ALA A 116 -27.40 -12.54 -1.35
N ILE A 117 -26.58 -11.51 -1.12
CA ILE A 117 -25.59 -11.48 -0.03
C ILE A 117 -26.23 -10.97 1.29
N LYS A 118 -27.47 -10.46 1.24
CA LYS A 118 -28.19 -9.85 2.37
C LYS A 118 -27.43 -8.67 3.01
N VAL A 119 -26.82 -7.85 2.17
CA VAL A 119 -26.04 -6.66 2.56
C VAL A 119 -26.64 -5.42 1.89
N ASN A 120 -26.54 -4.24 2.51
CA ASN A 120 -27.11 -3.02 1.95
C ASN A 120 -26.48 -2.62 0.60
N ARG A 121 -27.32 -2.12 -0.33
CA ARG A 121 -26.90 -1.72 -1.69
C ARG A 121 -25.74 -0.72 -1.74
N TRP A 122 -25.68 0.18 -0.77
CA TRP A 122 -24.63 1.21 -0.70
C TRP A 122 -23.25 0.59 -0.42
N LEU A 123 -23.18 -0.38 0.50
CA LEU A 123 -21.93 -1.09 0.77
C LEU A 123 -21.49 -1.90 -0.45
N ILE A 124 -22.41 -2.60 -1.10
CA ILE A 124 -22.13 -3.32 -2.36
C ILE A 124 -21.54 -2.38 -3.42
N LEU A 125 -22.17 -1.23 -3.66
CA LEU A 125 -21.68 -0.24 -4.62
C LEU A 125 -20.28 0.27 -4.25
N SER A 126 -20.06 0.57 -2.96
CA SER A 126 -18.76 1.00 -2.43
C SER A 126 -17.69 -0.07 -2.67
N ARG A 127 -17.99 -1.34 -2.39
CA ARG A 127 -17.08 -2.47 -2.62
C ARG A 127 -16.74 -2.66 -4.08
N LEU A 128 -17.75 -2.67 -4.97
CA LEU A 128 -17.54 -2.79 -6.42
C LEU A 128 -16.63 -1.70 -6.97
N LYS A 129 -16.81 -0.44 -6.54
CA LYS A 129 -15.91 0.66 -6.91
C LYS A 129 -14.48 0.45 -6.42
N ARG A 130 -14.30 -0.07 -5.19
CA ARG A 130 -12.98 -0.36 -4.63
C ARG A 130 -12.29 -1.51 -5.37
N ILE A 131 -13.00 -2.60 -5.63
CA ILE A 131 -12.51 -3.76 -6.39
C ILE A 131 -12.07 -3.29 -7.78
N LYS A 132 -12.94 -2.54 -8.50
CA LYS A 132 -12.61 -1.91 -9.79
C LYS A 132 -11.30 -1.14 -9.71
N SER A 133 -11.21 -0.16 -8.81
CA SER A 133 -10.04 0.72 -8.70
C SER A 133 -8.75 -0.04 -8.35
N ARG A 134 -8.82 -1.08 -7.52
CA ARG A 134 -7.64 -1.90 -7.20
C ARG A 134 -7.16 -2.70 -8.39
N SER A 135 -8.08 -3.39 -9.07
CA SER A 135 -7.72 -4.16 -10.26
C SER A 135 -7.11 -3.28 -11.35
N GLU A 136 -7.70 -2.11 -11.62
CA GLU A 136 -7.19 -1.16 -12.60
C GLU A 136 -5.79 -0.65 -12.25
N LYS A 137 -5.50 -0.39 -10.97
CA LYS A 137 -4.16 0.01 -10.52
C LYS A 137 -3.12 -1.11 -10.65
N GLN A 138 -3.51 -2.35 -10.39
CA GLN A 138 -2.57 -3.48 -10.34
C GLN A 138 -2.35 -4.14 -11.70
N LEU A 139 -3.38 -4.22 -12.53
CA LEU A 139 -3.41 -4.89 -13.83
C LEU A 139 -3.44 -3.93 -15.03
N GLY A 140 -3.76 -2.65 -14.81
CA GLY A 140 -4.02 -1.68 -15.88
C GLY A 140 -5.44 -1.73 -16.43
N LYS A 141 -6.19 -2.82 -16.21
CA LYS A 141 -7.61 -2.97 -16.57
C LYS A 141 -8.47 -3.40 -15.37
N PRO A 142 -9.74 -2.98 -15.28
CA PRO A 142 -10.62 -3.39 -14.20
C PRO A 142 -11.19 -4.81 -14.40
N ILE A 143 -11.26 -5.60 -13.32
CA ILE A 143 -11.92 -6.93 -13.34
C ILE A 143 -13.45 -6.84 -13.29
N VAL A 144 -13.98 -5.73 -12.79
CA VAL A 144 -15.43 -5.45 -12.74
C VAL A 144 -15.74 -4.08 -13.28
N GLU A 145 -16.73 -4.01 -14.17
CA GLU A 145 -17.12 -2.79 -14.85
C GLU A 145 -18.60 -2.50 -14.74
N TYR A 146 -18.93 -1.22 -14.58
CA TYR A 146 -20.31 -0.76 -14.59
C TYR A 146 -20.73 -0.39 -16.01
N TYR A 147 -21.85 -0.94 -16.46
CA TYR A 147 -22.45 -0.63 -17.75
C TYR A 147 -23.85 -0.06 -17.55
N SER A 148 -24.08 1.15 -18.07
CA SER A 148 -25.33 1.89 -17.90
C SER A 148 -26.40 1.55 -18.93
N ARG A 149 -26.02 1.01 -20.09
CA ARG A 149 -26.94 0.62 -21.18
C ARG A 149 -27.42 -0.83 -21.02
N LEU A 150 -28.38 -1.22 -21.85
CA LEU A 150 -28.88 -2.60 -21.89
C LEU A 150 -27.76 -3.54 -22.36
N ARG A 151 -27.40 -4.52 -21.54
CA ARG A 151 -26.46 -5.60 -21.85
C ARG A 151 -26.99 -6.88 -21.24
N TYR A 152 -27.12 -7.95 -22.03
CA TYR A 152 -27.70 -9.24 -21.62
C TYR A 152 -28.98 -9.13 -20.78
N GLY A 153 -29.93 -8.28 -21.21
CA GLY A 153 -31.22 -8.11 -20.53
C GLY A 153 -31.19 -7.28 -19.24
N LYS A 154 -30.02 -6.77 -18.81
CA LYS A 154 -29.87 -5.93 -17.61
C LYS A 154 -29.43 -4.51 -17.96
N ILE A 155 -29.93 -3.53 -17.22
CA ILE A 155 -29.61 -2.10 -17.34
C ILE A 155 -28.93 -1.65 -16.04
N LYS A 156 -27.90 -0.79 -16.13
CA LYS A 156 -27.18 -0.26 -14.95
C LYS A 156 -26.63 -1.38 -14.05
N ALA A 157 -25.91 -2.31 -14.65
CA ALA A 157 -25.37 -3.50 -13.99
C ALA A 157 -23.84 -3.49 -13.96
N TRP A 158 -23.29 -4.30 -13.06
CA TRP A 158 -21.86 -4.58 -12.95
C TRP A 158 -21.56 -5.91 -13.61
N TRP A 159 -20.47 -5.97 -14.35
CA TRP A 159 -20.08 -7.10 -15.18
C TRP A 159 -18.65 -7.48 -14.85
N ILE A 160 -18.36 -8.77 -14.93
CA ILE A 160 -16.98 -9.25 -14.90
C ILE A 160 -16.35 -9.04 -16.28
N ASN A 161 -15.08 -8.62 -16.28
CA ASN A 161 -14.31 -8.55 -17.51
C ASN A 161 -13.75 -9.94 -17.84
N GLU A 162 -14.48 -10.67 -18.67
CA GLU A 162 -14.15 -12.05 -19.06
C GLU A 162 -12.80 -12.12 -19.79
N GLU A 163 -12.39 -11.08 -20.52
CA GLU A 163 -11.09 -11.01 -21.21
C GLU A 163 -9.89 -11.14 -20.26
N ILE A 164 -10.09 -10.85 -18.97
CA ILE A 164 -9.06 -10.90 -17.92
C ILE A 164 -9.09 -12.25 -17.17
N ILE A 165 -10.23 -12.95 -17.19
CA ILE A 165 -10.55 -14.04 -16.25
C ILE A 165 -10.64 -15.40 -16.93
N GLU A 166 -11.14 -15.48 -18.16
CA GLU A 166 -11.22 -16.72 -18.94
C GLU A 166 -10.55 -16.52 -20.30
N ARG A 167 -9.35 -17.09 -20.47
CA ARG A 167 -8.81 -17.43 -21.78
C ARG A 167 -8.06 -18.75 -21.72
#